data_AF-A0A059LSE4-F1
#
_entry.id   AF-A0A059LSE4-F1
#
_cell.length_a   1.000
_cell.length_b   1.000
_cell.length_c   1.000
_cell.angle_alpha   90.00
_cell.angle_beta   90.00
_cell.angle_gamma   90.00
#
_symmetry.space_group_name_H-M   'P 1'
#
loop_
_entity.id
_entity.type
_entity.pdbx_description
1 polymer ?
#
loop_
_entity_poly.entity_id
_entity_poly.type
_entity_poly.pdbx_seq_one_letter_code
_entity_poly.pdbx_strand_id
1 'polypeptide(L)'
;MNDGGHTAAQIEDPAGVVIYENKAAPTGHFTFVSGDSEGEYKLCFTARDYPTAQIVRINMDWRVGASAHDWERVAKKDNLNFIETEILKLEALVHEIHMELQTIRRREETMRDITEATNARVAHFSIGVLLVCVGLAGWQLYYLQRFFKRKKIL
;
A
#
# COMPACT_ATOMS: atom_id res chain seq x y z
N MET A 1 -1.79 39.81 21.74
CA MET A 1 -2.53 38.96 20.79
C MET A 1 -1.96 37.57 20.86
N ASN A 2 -2.63 36.64 21.55
CA ASN A 2 -2.41 35.20 21.43
C ASN A 2 -3.57 34.50 22.15
N ASP A 3 -4.76 34.62 21.55
CA ASP A 3 -5.92 33.85 22.03
C ASP A 3 -5.81 32.45 21.45
N GLY A 4 -5.49 31.50 22.35
CA GLY A 4 -5.44 30.08 22.05
C GLY A 4 -6.78 29.62 21.47
N GLY A 5 -6.72 29.15 20.22
CA GLY A 5 -7.88 28.63 19.51
C GLY A 5 -8.56 27.52 20.32
N HIS A 6 -9.79 27.76 20.71
CA HIS A 6 -10.65 26.79 21.38
C HIS A 6 -11.15 25.74 20.37
N THR A 7 -10.29 24.83 19.93
CA THR A 7 -10.70 23.64 19.18
C THR A 7 -10.96 22.47 20.12
N ALA A 8 -12.11 21.82 19.95
CA ALA A 8 -12.41 20.55 20.61
C ALA A 8 -11.93 19.40 19.71
N ALA A 9 -11.43 18.33 20.31
CA ALA A 9 -11.03 17.13 19.60
C ALA A 9 -11.82 15.93 20.13
N GLN A 10 -12.33 15.08 19.24
CA GLN A 10 -13.04 13.86 19.60
C GLN A 10 -12.61 12.68 18.73
N ILE A 11 -12.61 11.48 19.29
CA ILE A 11 -12.32 10.24 18.58
C ILE A 11 -13.58 9.39 18.54
N GLU A 12 -13.93 8.92 17.34
CA GLU A 12 -15.08 8.07 17.09
C GLU A 12 -14.61 6.67 16.64
N ASP A 13 -15.25 5.66 17.22
CA ASP A 13 -15.13 4.25 16.85
C ASP A 13 -15.80 3.96 15.49
N PRO A 14 -15.55 2.82 14.81
CA PRO A 14 -16.23 2.47 13.55
C PRO A 14 -17.75 2.40 13.68
N ALA A 15 -18.27 2.15 14.89
CA ALA A 15 -19.70 2.18 15.20
C ALA A 15 -20.27 3.62 15.35
N GLY A 16 -19.44 4.66 15.25
CA GLY A 16 -19.82 6.07 15.43
C GLY A 16 -19.95 6.50 16.89
N VAL A 17 -19.43 5.71 17.82
CA VAL A 17 -19.44 6.03 19.26
C VAL A 17 -18.21 6.88 19.59
N VAL A 18 -18.41 8.01 20.26
CA VAL A 18 -17.31 8.85 20.74
C VAL A 18 -16.63 8.16 21.93
N ILE A 19 -15.40 7.70 21.72
CA ILE A 19 -14.59 7.00 22.73
C ILE A 19 -13.67 7.94 23.52
N TYR A 20 -13.39 9.12 22.96
CA TYR A 20 -12.60 10.14 23.63
C TYR A 20 -13.06 11.53 23.22
N GLU A 21 -13.15 12.44 24.18
CA GLU A 21 -13.53 13.84 23.95
C GLU A 21 -12.64 14.76 24.79
N ASN A 22 -12.03 15.76 24.15
CA ASN A 22 -11.29 16.81 24.82
C ASN A 22 -11.90 18.18 24.46
N LYS A 23 -12.46 18.83 25.48
CA LYS A 23 -13.07 20.15 25.37
C LYS A 23 -12.00 21.23 25.54
N ALA A 24 -11.51 21.74 24.42
CA ALA A 24 -10.71 22.96 24.32
C ALA A 24 -9.34 22.94 25.05
N ALA A 25 -8.52 21.93 24.79
CA ALA A 25 -7.10 21.95 25.14
C ALA A 25 -6.24 22.41 23.93
N PRO A 26 -5.25 23.30 24.13
CA PRO A 26 -4.36 23.76 23.06
C PRO A 26 -3.39 22.66 22.59
N THR A 27 -3.07 21.72 23.47
CA THR A 27 -2.23 20.55 23.20
C THR A 27 -2.75 19.36 23.98
N GLY A 28 -2.63 18.17 23.41
CA GLY A 28 -3.02 16.93 24.06
C GLY A 28 -2.41 15.73 23.35
N HIS A 29 -2.11 14.69 24.12
CA HIS A 29 -1.74 13.38 23.63
C HIS A 29 -2.74 12.37 24.17
N PHE A 30 -3.26 11.55 23.27
CA PHE A 30 -4.18 10.46 23.57
C PHE A 30 -3.62 9.16 22.98
N THR A 31 -3.78 8.09 23.74
CA THR A 31 -3.42 6.72 23.33
C THR A 31 -4.61 5.85 23.67
N PHE A 32 -5.07 5.08 22.69
CA PHE A 32 -6.15 4.13 22.87
C PHE A 32 -5.79 2.83 22.16
N VAL A 33 -6.40 1.74 22.59
CA VAL A 33 -6.28 0.43 21.94
C VAL A 33 -7.56 0.21 21.18
N SER A 34 -7.46 -0.19 19.91
CA SER A 34 -8.59 -0.70 19.14
C SER A 34 -9.10 -1.96 19.84
N GLY A 35 -10.21 -1.85 20.57
CA GLY A 35 -10.79 -2.96 21.35
C GLY A 35 -11.48 -3.97 20.45
N ASP A 36 -12.75 -4.27 20.74
CA ASP A 36 -13.56 -5.26 20.01
C ASP A 36 -14.08 -4.77 18.64
N SER A 37 -13.91 -3.48 18.32
CA SER A 37 -14.39 -2.87 17.08
C SER A 37 -13.28 -2.83 16.03
N GLU A 38 -13.32 -3.76 15.08
CA GLU A 38 -12.51 -3.70 13.86
C GLU A 38 -13.11 -2.69 12.87
N GLY A 39 -12.30 -1.73 12.40
CA GLY A 39 -12.74 -0.79 11.36
C GLY A 39 -12.02 0.55 11.39
N GLU A 40 -12.63 1.54 10.74
CA GLU A 40 -12.09 2.90 10.62
C GLU A 40 -12.44 3.76 11.85
N TYR A 41 -11.40 4.26 12.53
CA TYR A 41 -11.52 5.23 13.61
C TYR A 41 -11.37 6.65 13.06
N LYS A 42 -12.16 7.59 13.56
CA LYS A 42 -12.14 9.00 13.10
C LYS A 42 -11.68 9.91 14.21
N LEU A 43 -10.77 10.83 13.89
CA LEU A 43 -10.37 11.94 14.76
C LEU A 43 -10.94 13.24 14.19
N CYS A 44 -11.85 13.86 14.94
CA CYS A 44 -12.60 15.04 14.52
C CYS A 44 -12.14 16.25 15.34
N PHE A 45 -11.79 17.34 14.65
CA PHE A 45 -11.49 18.64 15.28
C PHE A 45 -12.62 19.61 15.00
N THR A 46 -13.22 20.17 16.05
CA THR A 46 -14.36 21.09 15.97
C THR A 46 -13.94 22.48 16.44
N ALA A 47 -14.16 23.49 15.61
CA ALA A 47 -14.01 24.90 15.96
C ALA A 47 -15.37 25.51 16.34
N ARG A 48 -15.36 26.59 17.13
CA ARG A 48 -16.60 27.28 17.55
C ARG A 48 -17.35 27.93 16.40
N ASP A 49 -16.64 28.40 15.38
CA ASP A 49 -17.16 29.18 14.27
C ASP A 49 -16.30 29.00 13.01
N TYR A 50 -16.91 29.29 11.85
CA TYR A 50 -16.27 29.12 10.54
C TYR A 50 -15.03 30.01 10.33
N PRO A 51 -15.04 31.31 10.71
CA PRO A 51 -13.82 32.14 10.66
C PRO A 51 -12.68 31.56 11.48
N THR A 52 -12.95 31.10 12.71
CA THR A 52 -11.94 30.42 13.55
C THR A 52 -11.42 29.16 12.87
N ALA A 53 -12.29 28.36 12.23
CA ALA A 53 -11.86 27.17 11.50
C ALA A 53 -10.88 27.47 10.35
N GLN A 54 -10.98 28.64 9.70
CA GLN A 54 -10.10 29.01 8.59
C GLN A 54 -8.69 29.43 9.03
N ILE A 55 -8.53 29.94 10.25
CA ILE A 55 -7.26 30.48 10.75
C ILE A 55 -6.52 29.51 11.68
N VAL A 56 -7.21 28.52 12.22
CA VAL A 56 -6.61 27.54 13.13
C VAL A 56 -5.63 26.65 12.37
N ARG A 57 -4.44 26.48 12.95
CA ARG A 57 -3.44 25.52 12.50
C ARG A 57 -3.38 24.37 13.49
N ILE A 58 -3.55 23.15 12.99
CA ILE A 58 -3.49 21.92 13.78
C ILE A 58 -2.23 21.17 13.36
N ASN A 59 -1.35 20.91 14.32
CA ASN A 59 -0.23 20.00 14.13
C ASN A 59 -0.56 18.67 14.79
N MET A 60 -0.50 17.59 14.03
CA MET A 60 -0.93 16.25 14.46
C MET A 60 0.13 15.22 14.07
N ASP A 61 0.58 14.45 15.07
CA ASP A 61 1.39 13.25 14.88
C ASP A 61 0.48 12.04 15.17
N TRP A 62 0.21 11.23 14.15
CA TRP A 62 -0.68 10.07 14.24
C TRP A 62 0.15 8.79 14.12
N ARG A 63 0.11 7.95 15.17
CA ARG A 63 0.87 6.69 15.23
C ARG A 63 -0.06 5.51 15.47
N VAL A 64 0.19 4.41 14.77
CA VAL A 64 -0.59 3.16 14.86
C VAL A 64 0.37 1.99 15.04
N GLY A 65 -0.07 0.93 15.73
CA GLY A 65 0.70 -0.30 15.90
C GLY A 65 1.93 -0.10 16.81
N ALA A 66 3.05 -0.73 16.46
CA ALA A 66 4.28 -0.73 17.25
C ALA A 66 4.88 0.68 17.47
N SER A 67 4.56 1.64 16.59
CA SER A 67 4.98 3.04 16.71
C SER A 67 4.15 3.87 17.69
N ALA A 68 2.98 3.36 18.14
CA ALA A 68 2.12 4.01 19.14
C ALA A 68 2.47 3.63 20.59
N HIS A 69 3.37 2.66 20.79
CA HIS A 69 3.80 2.23 22.11
C HIS A 69 4.78 3.26 22.68
N ASP A 70 4.48 3.82 23.86
CA ASP A 70 5.36 4.75 24.59
C ASP A 70 6.60 4.01 25.12
N TRP A 71 7.57 3.76 24.24
CA TRP A 71 8.87 3.17 24.57
C TRP A 71 9.64 4.01 25.61
N GLU A 72 9.33 5.29 25.75
CA GLU A 72 9.91 6.20 26.75
C GLU A 72 9.53 5.83 28.20
N ARG A 73 8.35 5.22 28.42
CA ARG A 73 7.93 4.77 29.76
C ARG A 73 8.51 3.40 30.12
N VAL A 74 8.81 2.57 29.12
CA VAL A 74 9.52 1.29 29.29
C VAL A 74 10.99 1.53 29.60
N ALA A 75 11.62 2.52 28.94
CA ALA A 75 13.03 2.88 29.15
C ALA A 75 13.35 3.36 30.59
N LYS A 76 12.35 3.75 31.38
CA LYS A 76 12.54 4.23 32.76
C LYS A 76 12.31 3.16 33.83
N LYS A 77 11.83 1.97 33.47
CA LYS A 77 11.44 0.93 34.44
C LYS A 77 12.48 -0.16 34.64
N ASP A 78 13.37 -0.41 33.67
CA ASP A 78 14.41 -1.42 33.79
C ASP A 78 15.77 -0.84 33.40
N ASN A 79 16.71 -0.79 34.35
CA ASN A 79 18.10 -0.43 34.12
C ASN A 79 18.77 -1.45 33.21
N LEU A 80 18.57 -1.36 31.89
CA LEU A 80 19.22 -2.24 30.92
C LEU A 80 20.34 -1.48 30.21
N ASN A 81 21.51 -2.14 30.15
CA ASN A 81 22.70 -1.64 29.46
C ASN A 81 22.34 -1.28 28.01
N PHE A 82 22.79 -0.11 27.56
CA PHE A 82 22.61 0.45 26.22
C PHE A 82 22.83 -0.55 25.05
N ILE A 83 23.57 -1.64 25.27
CA ILE A 83 23.84 -2.68 24.27
C ILE A 83 22.61 -3.59 24.04
N GLU A 84 21.84 -3.91 25.08
CA GLU A 84 20.68 -4.81 24.97
C GLU A 84 19.52 -4.14 24.23
N THR A 85 19.34 -2.83 24.45
CA THR A 85 18.33 -2.04 23.73
C THR A 85 18.62 -1.94 22.24
N GLU A 86 19.89 -1.86 21.84
CA GLU A 86 20.28 -1.85 20.43
C GLU A 86 20.07 -3.22 19.75
N ILE A 87 20.32 -4.33 20.46
CA ILE A 87 20.03 -5.69 19.95
C ILE A 87 18.53 -5.89 19.75
N LEU A 88 17.70 -5.47 20.72
CA LEU A 88 16.24 -5.57 20.62
C LEU A 88 15.69 -4.73 19.45
N LYS A 89 16.27 -3.56 19.17
CA LYS A 89 15.93 -2.77 17.99
C LYS A 89 16.28 -3.49 16.69
N LEU A 90 17.47 -4.11 16.63
CA LEU A 90 17.91 -4.86 15.45
C LEU A 90 17.02 -6.09 15.20
N GLU A 91 16.63 -6.78 16.27
CA GLU A 91 15.71 -7.92 16.19
C GLU A 91 14.35 -7.49 15.65
N ALA A 92 13.78 -6.39 16.15
CA ALA A 92 12.52 -5.84 15.67
C ALA A 92 12.60 -5.48 14.17
N LEU A 93 13.68 -4.84 13.74
CA LEU A 93 13.90 -4.45 12.35
C LEU A 93 14.10 -5.67 11.44
N VAL A 94 14.82 -6.69 11.88
CA VAL A 94 14.99 -7.95 11.14
C VAL A 94 13.66 -8.70 11.02
N HIS A 95 12.85 -8.69 12.08
CA HIS A 95 11.53 -9.31 12.07
C HIS A 95 10.59 -8.65 11.05
N GLU A 96 10.59 -7.32 10.99
CA GLU A 96 9.84 -6.54 10.01
C GLU A 96 10.26 -6.88 8.57
N ILE A 97 11.57 -6.83 8.29
CA ILE A 97 12.12 -7.21 6.98
C ILE A 97 11.75 -8.66 6.62
N HIS A 98 11.77 -9.58 7.58
CA HIS A 98 11.43 -10.97 7.34
C HIS A 98 9.99 -11.13 6.86
N MET A 99 9.04 -10.41 7.47
CA MET A 99 7.64 -10.42 7.07
C MET A 99 7.43 -9.82 5.67
N GLU A 100 8.15 -8.75 5.33
CA GLU A 100 8.12 -8.17 3.99
C GLU A 100 8.70 -9.13 2.95
N LEU A 101 9.84 -9.76 3.23
CA LEU A 101 10.47 -10.76 2.35
C LEU A 101 9.55 -11.96 2.11
N GLN A 102 8.82 -12.41 3.13
CA GLN A 102 7.82 -13.47 2.96
C GLN A 102 6.68 -13.04 2.03
N THR A 103 6.24 -11.77 2.13
CA THR A 103 5.20 -11.21 1.25
C THR A 103 5.71 -11.09 -0.19
N ILE A 104 6.95 -10.62 -0.39
CA ILE A 104 7.60 -10.54 -1.70
C ILE A 104 7.76 -11.93 -2.31
N ARG A 105 8.23 -12.94 -1.55
CA ARG A 105 8.34 -14.33 -2.02
C ARG A 105 7.02 -14.92 -2.49
N ARG A 106 5.92 -14.74 -1.74
CA ARG A 106 4.59 -15.22 -2.16
C ARG A 106 4.14 -14.57 -3.47
N ARG A 107 4.50 -13.30 -3.69
CA ARG A 107 4.23 -12.59 -4.95
C ARG A 107 5.13 -13.08 -6.09
N GLU A 108 6.40 -13.40 -5.83
CA GLU A 108 7.31 -13.99 -6.82
C GLU A 108 6.85 -15.36 -7.29
N GLU A 109 6.40 -16.24 -6.38
CA GLU A 109 5.84 -17.55 -6.74
C GLU A 109 4.65 -17.38 -7.69
N THR A 110 3.74 -16.46 -7.36
CA THR A 110 2.59 -16.13 -8.22
C THR A 110 3.02 -15.52 -9.57
N MET A 111 4.08 -14.70 -9.58
CA MET A 111 4.58 -14.04 -10.78
C MET A 111 5.32 -15.01 -11.70
N ARG A 112 5.99 -16.04 -11.15
CA ARG A 112 6.66 -17.09 -11.91
C ARG A 112 5.66 -17.94 -12.68
N ASP A 113 4.55 -18.30 -12.06
CA ASP A 113 3.48 -19.08 -12.69
C ASP A 113 2.75 -18.28 -13.79
N ILE A 114 2.51 -16.99 -13.58
CA ILE A 114 1.94 -16.10 -14.61
C ILE A 114 2.90 -15.98 -15.80
N THR A 115 4.21 -15.90 -15.54
CA THR A 115 5.22 -15.78 -16.60
C THR A 115 5.30 -17.06 -17.43
N GLU A 116 5.25 -18.23 -16.78
CA GLU A 116 5.25 -19.53 -17.47
C GLU A 116 3.96 -19.77 -18.29
N ALA A 117 2.79 -19.49 -17.71
CA ALA A 117 1.50 -19.65 -18.37
C ALA A 117 1.27 -18.65 -19.52
N THR A 118 1.77 -17.42 -19.38
CA THR A 118 1.69 -16.41 -20.45
C THR A 118 2.58 -16.79 -21.63
N ASN A 119 3.79 -17.28 -21.37
CA ASN A 119 4.74 -17.65 -22.42
C ASN A 119 4.22 -18.78 -23.32
N ALA A 120 3.61 -19.82 -22.74
CA ALA A 120 3.09 -20.96 -23.52
C ALA A 120 1.99 -20.55 -24.51
N ARG A 121 1.01 -19.75 -24.06
CA ARG A 121 -0.10 -19.29 -24.92
C ARG A 121 0.39 -18.36 -26.02
N VAL A 122 1.26 -17.41 -25.69
CA VAL A 122 1.85 -16.47 -26.65
C VAL A 122 2.71 -17.21 -27.68
N ALA A 123 3.47 -18.23 -27.27
CA ALA A 123 4.25 -19.06 -28.19
C ALA A 123 3.37 -19.80 -29.20
N HIS A 124 2.24 -20.39 -28.76
CA HIS A 124 1.29 -21.06 -29.66
C HIS A 124 0.68 -20.09 -30.70
N PHE A 125 0.27 -18.89 -30.27
CA PHE A 125 -0.23 -17.88 -31.20
C PHE A 125 0.84 -17.41 -32.19
N SER A 126 2.07 -17.22 -31.74
CA SER A 126 3.20 -16.83 -32.58
C SER A 126 3.49 -17.87 -33.68
N ILE A 127 3.49 -19.16 -33.33
CA ILE A 127 3.67 -20.26 -34.29
C ILE A 127 2.51 -20.28 -35.31
N GLY A 128 1.27 -20.08 -34.86
CA GLY A 128 0.11 -20.02 -35.75
C GLY A 128 0.20 -18.88 -36.77
N VAL A 129 0.58 -17.68 -36.33
CA VAL A 129 0.78 -16.52 -37.23
C VAL A 129 1.89 -16.78 -38.24
N LEU A 130 3.01 -17.37 -37.81
CA LEU A 130 4.11 -17.71 -38.71
C LEU A 130 3.68 -18.69 -39.82
N LEU A 131 2.94 -19.75 -39.46
CA LEU A 131 2.42 -20.71 -40.43
C LEU A 131 1.46 -20.07 -41.42
N VAL A 132 0.57 -19.19 -40.96
CA VAL A 132 -0.36 -18.45 -41.83
C VAL A 132 0.42 -17.54 -42.80
N CYS A 133 1.44 -16.82 -42.33
CA CYS A 133 2.29 -15.99 -43.19
C CYS A 133 3.00 -16.81 -44.28
N VAL A 134 3.59 -17.96 -43.92
CA VAL A 134 4.24 -18.86 -44.90
C VAL A 134 3.22 -19.41 -45.90
N GLY A 135 2.03 -19.81 -45.45
CA GLY A 135 0.96 -20.26 -46.32
C GLY A 135 0.49 -19.19 -47.31
N LEU A 136 0.30 -17.96 -46.83
CA LEU A 136 -0.07 -16.82 -47.67
C LEU A 136 1.04 -16.48 -48.68
N ALA A 137 2.31 -16.49 -48.28
CA ALA A 137 3.44 -16.27 -49.18
C ALA A 137 3.50 -17.36 -50.27
N GLY A 138 3.33 -18.63 -49.90
CA GLY A 138 3.26 -19.74 -50.87
C GLY A 138 2.07 -19.60 -51.83
N TRP A 139 0.91 -19.22 -51.31
CA TRP A 139 -0.28 -18.97 -52.12
C TRP A 139 -0.08 -17.81 -53.11
N GLN A 140 0.50 -16.71 -52.64
CA GLN A 140 0.84 -15.55 -53.48
C GLN A 140 1.77 -15.96 -54.63
N LEU A 141 2.83 -16.73 -54.34
CA LEU A 141 3.76 -17.23 -55.35
C LEU A 141 3.07 -18.18 -56.35
N TYR A 142 2.25 -19.11 -55.88
CA TYR A 142 1.50 -20.02 -56.73
C TYR A 142 0.53 -19.28 -57.66
N TYR A 143 -0.20 -18.29 -57.12
CA TYR A 143 -1.12 -17.47 -57.90
C TYR A 143 -0.38 -16.71 -59.00
N LEU A 144 0.76 -16.07 -58.67
CA LEU A 144 1.58 -15.34 -59.63
C LEU A 144 2.10 -16.27 -60.74
N GLN A 145 2.63 -17.45 -60.38
CA GLN A 145 3.10 -18.44 -61.36
C GLN A 145 1.97 -18.93 -62.28
N ARG A 146 0.78 -19.19 -61.72
CA ARG A 146 -0.38 -19.64 -62.50
C ARG A 146 -0.89 -18.54 -63.43
N PHE A 147 -0.84 -17.30 -63.00
CA PHE A 147 -1.21 -16.14 -63.81
C PHE A 147 -0.26 -15.98 -65.01
N PHE A 148 1.06 -16.07 -64.80
CA PHE A 148 2.05 -16.01 -65.88
C PHE A 148 1.94 -17.18 -66.87
N LYS A 149 1.73 -18.42 -66.37
CA LYS A 149 1.49 -19.59 -67.24
C LYS A 149 0.24 -19.44 -68.11
N ARG A 150 -0.85 -18.89 -67.57
CA ARG A 150 -2.10 -18.71 -68.34
C ARG A 150 -1.99 -17.61 -69.39
N LYS A 151 -1.25 -16.53 -69.10
CA LYS A 151 -1.12 -15.41 -70.04
C LYS A 151 -0.03 -15.58 -71.09
N LYS A 152 0.77 -16.67 -71.08
CA LYS A 152 1.88 -16.91 -72.02
C LYS A 152 2.79 -15.67 -72.19
N ILE A 153 3.24 -15.10 -71.06
CA ILE A 153 4.15 -13.92 -71.06
C ILE A 153 5.61 -14.35 -70.82
N LEU A 154 5.87 -15.66 -70.71
CA LEU A 154 7.17 -16.29 -70.96
C LEU A 154 6.97 -17.47 -71.91
#